data_AF-A0A291BB15-F1
#
_entry.id   AF-A0A291BB15-F1
#
_cell.length_a   1.000
_cell.length_b   1.000
_cell.length_c   1.000
_cell.angle_alpha   90.00
_cell.angle_beta   90.00
_cell.angle_gamma   90.00
#
_symmetry.space_group_name_H-M   'P 1'
#
loop_
_entity.id
_entity.type
_entity.pdbx_description
1 polymer ?
#
loop_
_entity_poly.entity_id
_entity_poly.type
_entity_poly.pdbx_seq_one_letter_code
_entity_poly.pdbx_strand_id
1 'polypeptide(L)'
;MSLLKTKDAKKNKSSRDREQLVTLSEARAAFGEERRKKNNEYKRNYLKKYREDWQKDKAEVDELQVIEDVLRYVTRPLNGANNRRSGFYAMKINAHEHAIIQAALKLEGARSSRELFVKLCNEVIKKNN
;
A
#
# COMPACT_ATOMS: atom_id res chain seq x y z
N MET A 1 42.93 9.82 71.83
CA MET A 1 43.42 9.41 70.49
C MET A 1 42.57 8.24 69.99
N SER A 2 41.66 8.47 69.04
CA SER A 2 41.18 7.42 68.11
C SER A 2 40.42 8.07 66.94
N LEU A 3 41.22 8.38 65.91
CA LEU A 3 41.02 8.30 64.46
C LEU A 3 39.62 8.52 63.82
N LEU A 4 39.51 9.67 63.17
CA LEU A 4 38.61 9.96 62.03
C LEU A 4 39.07 9.25 60.73
N LYS A 5 38.09 9.01 59.84
CA LYS A 5 38.12 8.62 58.39
C LYS A 5 38.08 7.10 58.14
N THR A 6 37.16 6.56 57.33
CA THR A 6 37.01 6.84 55.89
C THR A 6 35.56 6.86 55.37
N LYS A 7 35.33 7.80 54.45
CA LYS A 7 34.25 7.77 53.45
C LYS A 7 34.46 6.55 52.56
N ASP A 8 33.46 5.68 52.43
CA ASP A 8 33.28 4.89 51.21
C ASP A 8 31.81 4.83 50.83
N ALA A 9 31.50 5.57 49.77
CA ALA A 9 30.24 5.59 49.08
C ALA A 9 29.90 4.19 48.55
N LYS A 10 28.95 3.49 49.21
CA LYS A 10 28.37 2.28 48.64
C LYS A 10 27.32 2.69 47.59
N LYS A 11 27.85 2.76 46.37
CA LYS A 11 27.22 2.92 45.06
C LYS A 11 25.79 2.35 44.97
N ASN A 12 24.89 3.24 44.56
CA ASN A 12 23.73 3.03 43.69
C ASN A 12 23.69 1.65 43.01
N LYS A 13 22.76 0.78 43.41
CA LYS A 13 22.18 -0.20 42.48
C LYS A 13 20.70 -0.41 42.82
N SER A 14 19.88 -0.32 41.78
CA SER A 14 18.44 -0.68 41.72
C SER A 14 17.43 0.39 42.17
N SER A 15 17.39 1.55 41.49
CA SER A 15 16.09 2.08 41.09
C SER A 15 15.66 1.30 39.84
N ARG A 16 14.85 0.25 40.01
CA ARG A 16 14.06 -0.28 38.90
C ARG A 16 13.31 0.89 38.29
N ASP A 17 13.37 1.03 36.97
CA ASP A 17 12.66 2.03 36.19
C ASP A 17 11.21 2.15 36.70
N ARG A 18 10.94 3.20 37.50
CA ARG A 18 9.58 3.52 37.94
C ARG A 18 8.92 4.21 36.75
N GLU A 19 7.96 3.54 36.13
CA GLU A 19 7.10 4.14 35.11
C GLU A 19 6.48 5.43 35.67
N GLN A 20 6.56 6.52 34.90
CA GLN A 20 5.94 7.80 35.27
C GLN A 20 4.43 7.62 35.44
N LEU A 21 3.86 8.19 36.52
CA LEU A 21 2.42 8.24 36.70
C LEU A 21 1.82 9.20 35.68
N VAL A 22 1.11 8.64 34.69
CA VAL A 22 0.48 9.38 33.59
C VAL A 22 -1.02 9.51 33.84
N THR A 23 -1.66 10.61 33.40
CA THR A 23 -3.11 10.77 33.53
C THR A 23 -3.86 9.77 32.63
N LEU A 24 -5.10 9.41 33.00
CA LEU A 24 -5.95 8.50 32.20
C LEU A 24 -6.18 9.01 30.76
N SER A 25 -6.23 10.33 30.56
CA SER A 25 -6.34 10.95 29.23
C SER A 25 -5.08 10.76 28.39
N GLU A 26 -3.92 10.95 28.99
CA GLU A 26 -2.62 10.78 28.31
C GLU A 26 -2.36 9.31 27.98
N ALA A 27 -2.73 8.38 28.88
CA ALA A 27 -2.66 6.94 28.60
C ALA A 27 -3.54 6.52 27.41
N ARG A 28 -4.76 7.07 27.31
CA ARG A 28 -5.67 6.82 26.17
C ARG A 28 -5.16 7.44 24.87
N ALA A 29 -4.61 8.65 24.92
CA ALA A 29 -4.03 9.31 23.76
C ALA A 29 -2.79 8.55 23.24
N ALA A 30 -1.89 8.12 24.12
CA ALA A 30 -0.73 7.31 23.79
C ALA A 30 -1.14 5.99 23.12
N PHE A 31 -2.15 5.30 23.66
CA PHE A 31 -2.68 4.06 23.06
C PHE A 31 -3.31 4.30 21.67
N GLY A 32 -4.03 5.41 21.51
CA GLY A 32 -4.60 5.82 20.22
C GLY A 32 -3.53 6.11 19.16
N GLU A 33 -2.47 6.84 19.55
CA GLU A 33 -1.32 7.07 18.69
C GLU A 33 -0.59 5.79 18.32
N GLU A 34 -0.40 4.88 19.27
CA GLU A 34 0.27 3.61 19.05
C GLU A 34 -0.52 2.71 18.08
N ARG A 35 -1.85 2.62 18.23
CA ARG A 35 -2.71 1.94 17.26
C ARG A 35 -2.65 2.59 15.89
N ARG A 36 -2.63 3.93 15.80
CA ARG A 36 -2.51 4.65 14.53
C ARG A 36 -1.18 4.36 13.85
N LYS A 37 -0.07 4.39 14.60
CA LYS A 37 1.27 4.04 14.12
C LYS A 37 1.31 2.60 13.62
N LYS A 38 0.85 1.63 14.42
CA LYS A 38 0.77 0.21 14.03
C LYS A 38 -0.08 -0.02 12.78
N ASN A 39 -1.24 0.64 12.67
CA ASN A 39 -2.11 0.50 11.50
C ASN A 39 -1.48 1.13 10.23
N ASN A 40 -0.83 2.29 10.36
CA ASN A 40 -0.11 2.92 9.26
C ASN A 40 1.09 2.07 8.80
N GLU A 41 1.82 1.49 9.75
CA GLU A 41 2.94 0.60 9.46
C GLU A 41 2.47 -0.71 8.82
N TYR A 42 1.39 -1.31 9.32
CA TYR A 42 0.75 -2.47 8.69
C TYR A 42 0.34 -2.17 7.25
N LYS A 43 -0.33 -1.03 7.01
CA LYS A 43 -0.69 -0.59 5.65
C LYS A 43 0.55 -0.41 4.77
N ARG A 44 1.60 0.26 5.27
CA ARG A 44 2.86 0.45 4.54
C ARG A 44 3.52 -0.88 4.18
N ASN A 45 3.58 -1.83 5.12
CA ASN A 45 4.19 -3.15 4.91
C ASN A 45 3.36 -4.01 3.95
N TYR A 46 2.03 -3.97 4.07
CA TYR A 46 1.13 -4.66 3.13
C TYR A 46 1.26 -4.09 1.71
N LEU A 47 1.40 -2.77 1.59
CA LEU A 47 1.65 -2.11 0.31
C LEU A 47 3.01 -2.48 -0.27
N LYS A 48 4.06 -2.64 0.55
CA LYS A 48 5.37 -3.12 0.09
C LYS A 48 5.32 -4.57 -0.39
N LYS A 49 4.65 -5.45 0.35
CA LYS A 49 4.65 -6.91 0.10
C LYS A 49 4.25 -7.31 -1.32
N TYR A 50 3.38 -6.55 -1.96
CA TYR A 50 2.87 -6.84 -3.30
C TYR A 50 3.23 -5.78 -4.33
N ARG A 51 4.01 -4.78 -3.94
CA ARG A 51 4.40 -3.69 -4.85
C ARG A 51 5.38 -4.17 -5.90
N GLU A 52 6.36 -4.98 -5.52
CA GLU A 52 7.42 -5.43 -6.44
C GLU A 52 6.86 -6.34 -7.54
N ASP A 53 6.09 -7.37 -7.14
CA ASP A 53 5.39 -8.26 -8.07
C ASP A 53 4.47 -7.46 -9.01
N TRP A 54 3.66 -6.55 -8.46
CA TRP A 54 2.80 -5.68 -9.26
C TRP A 54 3.59 -4.81 -10.23
N GLN A 55 4.68 -4.19 -9.78
CA GLN A 55 5.50 -3.32 -10.63
C GLN A 55 6.14 -4.09 -11.77
N LYS A 56 6.58 -5.32 -11.52
CA LYS A 56 7.13 -6.21 -12.54
C LYS A 56 6.07 -6.58 -13.59
N ASP A 57 4.93 -7.07 -13.13
CA ASP A 57 3.81 -7.46 -14.00
C ASP A 57 3.26 -6.27 -14.81
N LYS A 58 3.17 -5.09 -14.18
CA LYS A 58 2.75 -3.85 -14.83
C LYS A 58 3.76 -3.40 -15.89
N ALA A 59 5.06 -3.52 -15.62
CA ALA A 59 6.11 -3.11 -16.54
C ALA A 59 6.07 -3.92 -17.84
N GLU A 60 5.86 -5.24 -17.75
CA GLU A 60 5.70 -6.12 -18.93
C GLU A 60 4.60 -5.61 -19.87
N VAL A 61 3.45 -5.23 -19.31
CA VAL A 61 2.32 -4.72 -20.10
C VAL A 61 2.57 -3.30 -20.62
N ASP A 62 3.24 -2.44 -19.85
CA ASP A 62 3.52 -1.06 -20.26
C ASP A 62 4.58 -0.97 -21.40
N GLU A 63 5.43 -1.98 -21.53
CA GLU A 63 6.38 -2.11 -22.64
C GLU A 63 5.68 -2.39 -23.99
N LEU A 64 4.44 -2.90 -23.96
CA LEU A 64 3.67 -3.17 -25.17
C LEU A 64 3.19 -1.86 -25.80
N GLN A 65 3.90 -1.39 -26.84
CA GLN A 65 3.57 -0.13 -27.53
C GLN A 65 2.50 -0.30 -28.62
N VAL A 66 2.50 -1.43 -29.31
CA VAL A 66 1.61 -1.70 -30.45
C VAL A 66 0.31 -2.35 -29.97
N ILE A 67 -0.84 -2.00 -30.57
CA ILE A 67 -2.16 -2.51 -30.10
C ILE A 67 -2.28 -4.02 -30.31
N GLU A 68 -1.75 -4.53 -31.42
CA GLU A 68 -1.75 -5.96 -31.75
C GLU A 68 -1.02 -6.79 -30.68
N ASP A 69 0.05 -6.25 -30.10
CA ASP A 69 0.79 -6.91 -29.02
C ASP A 69 -0.02 -6.97 -27.72
N VAL A 70 -0.70 -5.88 -27.37
CA VAL A 70 -1.56 -5.83 -26.19
C VAL A 70 -2.74 -6.80 -26.35
N LEU A 71 -3.37 -6.83 -27.53
CA LEU A 71 -4.47 -7.76 -27.81
C LEU A 71 -4.01 -9.21 -27.74
N ARG A 72 -2.84 -9.53 -28.30
CA ARG A 72 -2.23 -10.86 -28.19
C ARG A 72 -1.96 -11.25 -26.74
N TYR A 73 -1.51 -10.32 -25.90
CA TYR A 73 -1.34 -10.55 -24.46
C TYR A 73 -2.69 -10.89 -23.79
N VAL A 74 -3.74 -10.11 -24.08
CA VAL A 74 -5.08 -10.29 -23.52
C VAL A 74 -5.70 -11.63 -23.93
N THR A 75 -5.54 -12.06 -25.18
CA THR A 75 -6.13 -13.29 -25.73
C THR A 75 -5.28 -14.53 -25.47
N ARG A 76 -4.07 -14.40 -24.93
CA ARG A 76 -3.23 -15.54 -24.61
C ARG A 76 -3.96 -16.42 -23.59
N PRO A 77 -3.99 -17.75 -23.77
CA PRO A 77 -4.51 -18.66 -22.76
C PRO A 77 -3.57 -18.66 -21.55
N LEU A 78 -3.74 -17.65 -20.70
CA LEU A 78 -3.10 -17.52 -19.42
C LEU A 78 -4.16 -17.88 -18.39
N ASN A 79 -3.82 -18.73 -17.42
CA ASN A 79 -4.58 -18.87 -16.16
C ASN A 79 -4.60 -17.56 -15.32
N GLY A 80 -4.18 -16.45 -15.92
CA GLY A 80 -3.97 -15.14 -15.31
C GLY A 80 -5.25 -14.41 -14.91
N ALA A 81 -6.43 -14.84 -15.38
CA ALA A 81 -7.71 -14.30 -14.90
C ALA A 81 -7.89 -14.49 -13.38
N ASN A 82 -7.28 -15.54 -12.82
CA ASN A 82 -7.25 -15.80 -11.38
C ASN A 82 -5.97 -15.30 -10.69
N ASN A 83 -5.08 -14.59 -11.40
CA ASN A 83 -3.89 -14.03 -10.78
C ASN A 83 -4.27 -13.02 -9.70
N ARG A 84 -3.44 -12.97 -8.67
CA ARG A 84 -3.65 -12.11 -7.52
C ARG A 84 -3.74 -10.65 -7.96
N ARG A 85 -4.90 -10.03 -7.69
CA ARG A 85 -5.08 -8.59 -7.89
C ARG A 85 -4.25 -7.80 -6.87
N SER A 86 -3.43 -6.88 -7.35
CA SER A 86 -2.55 -6.04 -6.54
C SER A 86 -2.60 -4.61 -7.09
N GLY A 87 -2.58 -3.60 -6.23
CA GLY A 87 -2.80 -2.22 -6.67
C GLY A 87 -2.89 -1.22 -5.53
N PHE A 88 -2.61 0.05 -5.84
CA PHE A 88 -2.59 1.13 -4.86
C PHE A 88 -3.98 1.78 -4.71
N TYR A 89 -4.44 1.83 -3.46
CA TYR A 89 -5.53 2.64 -2.87
C TYR A 89 -6.95 2.58 -3.46
N ALA A 90 -7.17 2.60 -4.78
CA ALA A 90 -8.52 2.78 -5.37
C ALA A 90 -9.03 1.59 -6.20
N MET A 91 -8.15 0.84 -6.86
CA MET A 91 -8.54 -0.33 -7.66
C MET A 91 -7.42 -1.38 -7.62
N LYS A 92 -7.75 -2.61 -7.24
CA LYS A 92 -6.81 -3.74 -7.28
C LYS A 92 -7.02 -4.45 -8.61
N ILE A 93 -5.99 -4.49 -9.45
CA ILE A 93 -6.02 -5.17 -10.74
C ILE A 93 -4.86 -6.15 -10.84
N ASN A 94 -4.96 -7.14 -11.72
CA ASN A 94 -3.81 -7.96 -12.10
C ASN A 94 -3.23 -7.51 -13.45
N ALA A 95 -2.15 -8.14 -13.90
CA ALA A 95 -1.51 -7.84 -15.17
C ALA A 95 -2.47 -7.95 -16.37
N HIS A 96 -3.32 -8.98 -16.37
CA HIS A 96 -4.28 -9.23 -17.43
C HIS A 96 -5.35 -8.14 -17.51
N GLU A 97 -5.89 -7.74 -16.36
CA GLU A 97 -6.84 -6.63 -16.24
C GLU A 97 -6.20 -5.29 -16.64
N HIS A 98 -4.93 -5.07 -16.30
CA HIS A 98 -4.18 -3.89 -16.76
C HIS A 98 -4.00 -3.89 -18.28
N ALA A 99 -3.70 -5.05 -18.89
CA ALA A 99 -3.61 -5.19 -20.34
C ALA A 99 -4.95 -4.94 -21.04
N ILE A 100 -6.07 -5.38 -20.46
CA ILE A 100 -7.42 -5.07 -20.96
C ILE A 100 -7.65 -3.56 -20.95
N ILE A 101 -7.30 -2.88 -19.86
CA ILE A 101 -7.45 -1.42 -19.75
C ILE A 101 -6.56 -0.71 -20.77
N GLN A 102 -5.30 -1.13 -20.92
CA GLN A 102 -4.36 -0.62 -21.93
C GLN A 102 -4.92 -0.79 -23.35
N ALA A 103 -5.49 -1.95 -23.68
CA ALA A 103 -6.11 -2.18 -24.98
C ALA A 103 -7.28 -1.23 -25.21
N ALA A 104 -8.17 -1.08 -24.23
CA ALA A 104 -9.32 -0.19 -24.32
C ALA A 104 -8.90 1.28 -24.48
N LEU A 105 -7.87 1.74 -23.76
CA LEU A 105 -7.33 3.10 -23.90
C LEU A 105 -6.83 3.37 -25.32
N LYS A 106 -6.08 2.42 -25.89
CA LYS A 106 -5.54 2.55 -27.25
C LYS A 106 -6.63 2.50 -28.32
N LEU A 107 -7.60 1.60 -28.19
CA LEU A 107 -8.73 1.48 -29.13
C LEU A 107 -9.61 2.72 -29.14
N GLU A 108 -9.89 3.28 -27.96
CA GLU A 108 -10.75 4.45 -27.80
C GLU A 108 -10.00 5.79 -27.96
N GLY A 109 -8.67 5.75 -28.05
CA GLY A 109 -7.82 6.95 -28.10
C GLY A 109 -7.87 7.81 -26.84
N ALA A 110 -8.18 7.22 -25.67
CA ALA A 110 -8.32 7.94 -24.41
C ALA A 110 -6.96 8.17 -23.74
N ARG A 111 -6.76 9.34 -23.13
CA ARG A 111 -5.49 9.72 -22.47
C ARG A 111 -5.33 9.11 -21.09
N SER A 112 -6.44 8.72 -20.45
CA SER A 112 -6.41 8.13 -19.11
C SER A 112 -7.59 7.19 -18.87
N SER A 113 -7.42 6.26 -17.93
CA SER A 113 -8.50 5.36 -17.51
C SER A 113 -9.72 6.10 -16.94
N ARG A 114 -9.50 7.26 -16.30
CA ARG A 114 -10.60 8.12 -15.81
C ARG A 114 -11.40 8.72 -16.97
N GLU A 115 -10.71 9.24 -17.98
CA GLU A 115 -11.36 9.81 -19.17
C GLU A 115 -12.19 8.75 -19.88
N LEU A 116 -11.60 7.56 -20.11
CA LEU A 116 -12.30 6.42 -20.68
C LEU A 116 -13.54 6.04 -19.86
N PHE A 117 -13.40 5.94 -18.54
CA PHE A 117 -14.51 5.59 -17.65
C PHE A 117 -15.67 6.59 -17.74
N VAL A 118 -15.37 7.90 -17.69
CA VAL A 118 -16.41 8.94 -17.81
C VAL A 118 -17.09 8.89 -19.18
N LYS A 119 -16.33 8.67 -20.26
CA LYS A 119 -16.88 8.49 -21.61
C LYS A 119 -17.87 7.32 -21.65
N LEU A 120 -17.48 6.16 -21.14
CA LEU A 120 -18.32 4.96 -21.09
C LEU A 120 -19.59 5.18 -20.27
N CYS A 121 -19.49 5.83 -19.10
CA CYS A 121 -20.67 6.16 -18.29
C CYS A 121 -21.65 7.08 -19.04
N ASN A 122 -21.14 8.10 -19.73
CA ASN A 122 -21.97 8.99 -20.53
C ASN A 122 -22.66 8.27 -21.69
N GLU A 123 -21.99 7.33 -22.34
CA GLU A 123 -22.59 6.50 -23.41
C GLU A 123 -23.72 5.62 -22.88
N VAL A 124 -23.57 5.01 -21.70
CA VAL A 124 -24.62 4.22 -21.05
C VAL A 124 -25.84 5.10 -20.75
N ILE A 125 -25.64 6.30 -20.20
CA ILE A 125 -26.74 7.23 -19.90
C ILE A 125 -27.48 7.63 -21.19
N LYS A 126 -26.74 7.97 -22.26
CA LYS A 126 -27.32 8.34 -23.56
C LYS A 126 -28.11 7.23 -24.23
N LYS A 127 -27.77 5.97 -24.00
CA LYS A 127 -28.50 4.82 -24.58
C LYS A 127 -29.82 4.52 -23.85
N ASN A 128 -29.96 4.98 -22.62
CA ASN A 128 -31.11 4.69 -21.75
C ASN A 128 -31.98 5.93 -21.46
N ASN A 129 -31.64 7.07 -22.05
CA ASN A 129 -32.45 8.29 -22.13
C ASN A 129 -32.92 8.47 -23.57
#